data_AF-A0AA50KPR2-F1
#
_entry.id   AF-A0AA50KPR2-F1
#
_cell.length_a   1.000
_cell.length_b   1.000
_cell.length_c   1.000
_cell.angle_alpha   90.00
_cell.angle_beta   90.00
_cell.angle_gamma   90.00
#
_symmetry.space_group_name_H-M   'P 1'
#
loop_
_entity.id
_entity.type
_entity.pdbx_description
1 polymer ?
#
loop_
_entity_poly.entity_id
_entity_poly.type
_entity_poly.pdbx_seq_one_letter_code
_entity_poly.pdbx_strand_id
1 'polypeptide(L)'
;MIKMQANISGFHGKPVTLLGALDESTGILVVAKSVAQIPRVDGCVLISSDRRGDRDATFSDEHIHEAITAYFKLKGEVAEDGKTSLLRFGELAAMADPSSVIEKDGVDVNGPRYRIAPDASNAHVAALAMCRYASFTGAIGDVMDMMDELSALLGGEVVTL
;
A
#
# COMPACT_ATOMS: atom_id res chain seq x y z
N MET A 1 9.35 -9.35 6.37
CA MET A 1 9.72 -8.23 5.47
C MET A 1 9.45 -8.63 4.02
N ILE A 2 8.50 -7.96 3.38
CA ILE A 2 8.12 -8.18 1.99
C ILE A 2 8.79 -7.11 1.12
N LYS A 3 9.59 -7.52 0.13
CA LYS A 3 10.09 -6.59 -0.89
C LYS A 3 8.99 -6.38 -1.92
N MET A 4 8.76 -5.13 -2.31
CA MET A 4 7.66 -4.74 -3.18
C MET A 4 8.15 -3.98 -4.39
N GLN A 5 7.54 -4.28 -5.53
CA GLN A 5 7.72 -3.59 -6.79
C GLN A 5 6.35 -3.22 -7.36
N ALA A 6 6.14 -1.95 -7.69
CA ALA A 6 4.91 -1.50 -8.35
C ALA A 6 5.22 -0.97 -9.75
N ASN A 7 4.83 -1.71 -10.77
CA ASN A 7 4.97 -1.34 -12.18
C ASN A 7 3.65 -0.76 -12.70
N ILE A 8 3.56 0.57 -12.76
CA ILE A 8 2.33 1.27 -13.16
C ILE A 8 2.54 2.02 -14.47
N SER A 9 1.55 1.87 -15.34
CA SER A 9 1.38 2.54 -16.61
C SER A 9 -0.11 2.82 -16.85
N GLY A 10 -0.43 3.69 -17.82
CA GLY A 10 -1.81 4.03 -18.21
C GLY A 10 -2.35 5.32 -17.58
N PHE A 11 -1.62 5.91 -16.63
CA PHE A 11 -1.91 7.25 -16.07
C PHE A 11 -0.95 8.29 -16.64
N HIS A 12 -0.99 9.51 -16.11
CA HIS A 12 -0.20 10.62 -16.63
C HIS A 12 1.32 10.35 -16.53
N GLY A 13 2.08 10.87 -17.51
CA GLY A 13 3.53 10.73 -17.58
C GLY A 13 4.01 9.37 -18.11
N LYS A 14 5.30 9.09 -17.94
CA LYS A 14 5.92 7.85 -18.41
C LYS A 14 5.59 6.68 -17.45
N PRO A 15 5.56 5.43 -17.95
CA PRO A 15 5.49 4.25 -17.09
C PRO A 15 6.64 4.20 -16.09
N VAL A 16 6.34 3.74 -14.88
CA VAL A 16 7.25 3.82 -13.73
C VAL A 16 7.30 2.51 -12.96
N THR A 17 8.42 2.31 -12.28
CA THR A 17 8.55 1.31 -11.22
C THR A 17 8.83 2.01 -9.90
N LEU A 18 8.02 1.75 -8.88
CA LEU A 18 8.40 2.00 -7.49
C LEU A 18 8.98 0.74 -6.87
N LEU A 19 10.00 0.91 -6.04
CA LEU A 19 10.58 -0.13 -5.21
C LEU A 19 10.41 0.25 -3.74
N GLY A 20 10.00 -0.71 -2.92
CA GLY A 20 9.78 -0.52 -1.51
C GLY A 20 9.86 -1.82 -0.72
N ALA A 21 9.62 -1.73 0.58
CA ALA A 21 9.49 -2.89 1.45
C ALA A 21 8.46 -2.63 2.53
N LEU A 22 7.72 -3.67 2.89
CA LEU A 22 6.83 -3.71 4.04
C LEU A 22 7.47 -4.55 5.13
N ASP A 23 7.61 -3.98 6.32
CA ASP A 23 7.89 -4.74 7.51
C ASP A 23 6.59 -5.24 8.14
N GLU A 24 6.35 -6.54 8.02
CA GLU A 24 5.11 -7.19 8.47
C GLU A 24 4.94 -7.14 9.98
N SER A 25 6.04 -7.16 10.76
CA SER A 25 5.93 -7.09 12.22
C SER A 25 5.54 -5.71 12.74
N THR A 26 5.88 -4.64 12.02
CA THR A 26 5.62 -3.27 12.48
C THR A 26 4.58 -2.53 11.66
N GLY A 27 4.15 -3.12 10.53
CA GLY A 27 3.27 -2.49 9.55
C GLY A 27 3.93 -1.35 8.75
N ILE A 28 5.24 -1.12 8.92
CA ILE A 28 5.92 0.01 8.29
C ILE A 28 6.18 -0.27 6.80
N LEU A 29 5.57 0.56 5.94
CA LEU A 29 5.83 0.61 4.51
C LEU A 29 6.86 1.70 4.18
N VAL A 30 7.97 1.29 3.59
CA VAL A 30 8.99 2.19 3.05
C VAL A 30 8.95 2.15 1.52
N VAL A 31 8.66 3.28 0.89
CA VAL A 31 8.81 3.49 -0.55
C VAL A 31 10.19 4.08 -0.80
N ALA A 32 11.12 3.27 -1.29
CA ALA A 32 12.53 3.61 -1.33
C ALA A 32 12.95 4.38 -2.60
N LYS A 33 12.44 3.98 -3.77
CA LYS A 33 12.92 4.52 -5.05
C LYS A 33 11.85 4.54 -6.13
N SER A 34 11.83 5.60 -6.92
CA SER A 34 11.11 5.70 -8.19
C SER A 34 12.07 5.67 -9.37
N VAL A 35 11.82 4.81 -10.37
CA VAL A 35 12.62 4.68 -11.59
C VAL A 35 11.74 4.48 -12.82
N ALA A 36 12.31 4.67 -14.01
CA ALA A 36 11.67 4.21 -15.24
C ALA A 36 11.32 2.73 -15.15
N GLN A 37 10.23 2.32 -15.81
CA GLN A 37 9.75 0.94 -15.71
C GLN A 37 10.86 -0.09 -15.99
N ILE A 38 11.04 -1.03 -15.06
CA ILE A 38 11.99 -2.13 -15.15
C ILE A 38 11.26 -3.49 -15.10
N PRO A 39 11.93 -4.57 -15.56
CA PRO A 39 11.45 -5.93 -15.34
C PRO A 39 11.29 -6.27 -13.85
N ARG A 40 10.63 -7.41 -13.57
CA ARG A 40 10.50 -7.95 -12.22
C ARG A 40 11.89 -8.10 -11.57
N VAL A 41 12.02 -7.59 -10.36
CA VAL A 41 13.17 -7.82 -9.48
C VAL A 41 12.91 -9.09 -8.68
N ASP A 42 13.92 -9.95 -8.61
CA ASP A 42 13.80 -11.25 -7.96
C ASP A 42 13.48 -11.13 -6.46
N GLY A 43 12.57 -11.97 -5.98
CA GLY A 43 12.07 -11.94 -4.60
C GLY A 43 11.18 -10.74 -4.24
N CYS A 44 10.79 -9.90 -5.21
CA CYS A 44 9.78 -8.87 -5.00
C CYS A 44 8.38 -9.38 -5.35
N VAL A 45 7.40 -8.98 -4.52
CA VAL A 45 6.00 -8.95 -4.92
C VAL A 45 5.84 -7.88 -6.00
N LEU A 46 5.33 -8.27 -7.16
CA LEU A 46 5.06 -7.40 -8.29
C LEU A 46 3.58 -7.02 -8.34
N ILE A 47 3.31 -5.75 -8.07
CA ILE A 47 2.01 -5.09 -8.29
C ILE A 47 2.05 -4.44 -9.67
N SER A 48 1.08 -4.71 -10.54
CA SER A 48 1.06 -4.09 -11.87
C SER A 48 -0.33 -3.67 -12.34
N SER A 49 -0.38 -2.63 -13.16
CA SER A 49 -1.58 -2.25 -13.92
C SER A 49 -1.78 -3.06 -15.21
N ASP A 50 -0.75 -3.75 -15.70
CA ASP A 50 -0.88 -4.63 -16.86
C ASP A 50 -1.53 -5.97 -16.47
N ARG A 51 -2.73 -6.23 -17.00
CA ARG A 51 -3.50 -7.45 -16.73
C ARG A 51 -3.01 -8.67 -17.51
N ARG A 52 -2.13 -8.49 -18.50
CA ARG A 52 -1.66 -9.56 -19.39
C ARG A 52 -0.25 -10.06 -19.05
N GLY A 53 0.52 -9.29 -18.29
CA GLY A 53 1.87 -9.65 -17.84
C GLY A 53 1.91 -10.47 -16.54
N ASP A 54 3.11 -10.97 -16.24
CA ASP A 54 3.47 -11.59 -14.94
C ASP A 54 3.29 -10.56 -13.81
N ARG A 55 2.60 -10.95 -12.74
CA ARG A 55 2.34 -10.14 -11.54
C ARG A 55 1.79 -11.01 -10.43
N ASP A 56 2.03 -10.57 -9.20
CA ASP A 56 1.43 -11.18 -8.00
C ASP A 56 0.14 -10.45 -7.60
N ALA A 57 0.03 -9.15 -7.92
CA ALA A 57 -1.17 -8.35 -7.67
C ALA A 57 -1.51 -7.41 -8.84
N THR A 58 -2.82 -7.19 -9.06
CA THR A 58 -3.31 -6.24 -10.06
C THR A 58 -3.70 -4.92 -9.40
N PHE A 59 -3.40 -3.80 -10.04
CA PHE A 59 -3.95 -2.49 -9.67
C PHE A 59 -4.72 -1.88 -10.85
N SER A 60 -5.89 -1.31 -10.59
CA SER A 60 -6.78 -0.72 -11.60
C SER A 60 -7.61 0.39 -10.98
N ASP A 61 -8.33 1.14 -11.80
CA ASP A 61 -9.15 2.28 -11.36
C ASP A 61 -10.17 1.93 -10.27
N GLU A 62 -10.71 0.70 -10.30
CA GLU A 62 -11.63 0.16 -9.30
C GLU A 62 -11.02 0.15 -7.88
N HIS A 63 -9.69 0.10 -7.79
CA HIS A 63 -8.94 0.04 -6.53
C HIS A 63 -8.53 1.41 -5.99
N ILE A 64 -8.75 2.50 -6.73
CA ILE A 64 -8.28 3.84 -6.36
C ILE A 64 -8.83 4.28 -5.00
N HIS A 65 -10.13 4.06 -4.77
CA HIS A 65 -10.76 4.49 -3.52
C HIS A 65 -10.17 3.77 -2.30
N GLU A 66 -10.06 2.44 -2.38
CA GLU A 66 -9.44 1.61 -1.34
C GLU A 66 -7.98 2.01 -1.10
N ALA A 67 -7.25 2.33 -2.17
CA ALA A 67 -5.85 2.72 -2.08
C ALA A 67 -5.64 4.09 -1.42
N ILE A 68 -6.52 5.06 -1.67
CA ILE A 68 -6.49 6.36 -0.98
C ILE A 68 -6.76 6.17 0.52
N THR A 69 -7.75 5.34 0.87
CA THR A 69 -8.05 5.02 2.27
C THR A 69 -6.86 4.36 2.95
N ALA A 70 -6.24 3.37 2.31
CA ALA A 70 -5.03 2.72 2.81
C ALA A 70 -3.86 3.71 2.98
N TYR A 71 -3.69 4.63 2.02
CA TYR A 71 -2.67 5.68 2.10
C TYR A 71 -2.87 6.59 3.32
N PHE A 72 -4.08 7.10 3.54
CA PHE A 72 -4.35 7.96 4.69
C PHE A 72 -4.24 7.21 6.02
N LYS A 73 -4.63 5.94 6.06
CA LYS A 73 -4.43 5.06 7.21
C LYS A 73 -2.93 4.99 7.57
N LEU A 74 -2.09 4.54 6.64
CA LEU A 74 -0.65 4.39 6.86
C LEU A 74 0.06 5.74 7.13
N LYS A 75 -0.43 6.83 6.54
CA LYS A 75 0.13 8.17 6.77
C LYS A 75 -0.24 8.73 8.16
N GLY A 76 -1.45 8.44 8.64
CA GLY A 76 -1.98 8.94 9.90
C GLY A 76 -1.62 8.10 11.12
N GLU A 77 -1.25 6.83 10.93
CA GLU A 77 -0.91 5.90 12.00
C GLU A 77 0.60 5.84 12.29
N VAL A 78 0.90 5.38 13.50
CA VAL A 78 2.25 5.12 14.01
C VAL A 78 2.37 3.66 14.44
N ALA A 79 3.59 3.13 14.37
CA ALA A 79 3.93 1.80 14.86
C ALA A 79 3.76 1.70 16.39
N GLU A 80 3.92 0.50 16.93
CA GLU A 80 3.77 0.20 18.37
C GLU A 80 4.67 1.06 19.28
N ASP A 81 5.78 1.57 18.75
CA ASP A 81 6.67 2.50 19.46
C ASP A 81 6.07 3.90 19.69
N GLY A 82 4.88 4.17 19.14
CA GLY A 82 4.13 5.42 19.24
C GLY A 82 4.77 6.61 18.54
N LYS A 83 5.82 6.40 17.73
CA LYS A 83 6.66 7.47 17.15
C LYS A 83 6.92 7.29 15.66
N THR A 84 7.15 6.07 15.23
CA THR A 84 7.53 5.77 13.85
C THR A 84 6.26 5.69 13.01
N SER A 85 6.10 6.55 12.01
CA SER A 85 4.90 6.50 11.16
C SER A 85 5.00 5.37 10.14
N LEU A 86 3.85 4.75 9.87
CA LEU A 86 3.73 3.53 9.08
C LEU A 86 4.01 3.72 7.58
N LEU A 87 4.13 4.97 7.12
CA LEU A 87 4.49 5.28 5.74
C LEU A 87 5.71 6.20 5.68
N ARG A 88 6.71 5.80 4.89
CA ARG A 88 7.93 6.58 4.64
C ARG A 88 8.27 6.59 3.16
N PHE A 89 8.51 7.78 2.63
CA PHE A 89 9.09 7.95 1.30
C PHE A 89 10.58 8.29 1.45
N GLY A 90 11.45 7.49 0.84
CA GLY A 90 12.86 7.84 0.69
C GLY A 90 13.06 9.01 -0.26
N GLU A 91 14.22 9.65 -0.20
CA GLU A 91 14.53 10.83 -1.03
C GLU A 91 14.33 10.57 -2.53
N LEU A 92 14.71 9.39 -3.00
CA LEU A 92 14.55 8.97 -4.41
C LEU A 92 13.11 8.60 -4.80
N ALA A 93 12.17 8.65 -3.86
CA ALA A 93 10.75 8.41 -4.07
C ALA A 93 9.87 9.56 -3.54
N ALA A 94 10.45 10.67 -3.07
CA ALA A 94 9.69 11.76 -2.47
C ALA A 94 8.59 12.32 -3.40
N MET A 95 8.88 12.40 -4.69
CA MET A 95 7.93 12.86 -5.72
C MET A 95 6.83 11.84 -6.06
N ALA A 96 6.87 10.64 -5.47
CA ALA A 96 5.82 9.64 -5.62
C ALA A 96 4.73 9.77 -4.53
N ASP A 97 4.92 10.62 -3.52
CA ASP A 97 3.89 10.87 -2.49
C ASP A 97 2.62 11.45 -3.16
N PRO A 98 1.47 10.75 -3.09
CA PRO A 98 0.24 11.19 -3.76
C PRO A 98 -0.52 12.31 -3.03
N SER A 99 -0.05 12.81 -1.88
CA SER A 99 -0.78 13.80 -1.08
C SER A 99 -1.21 15.05 -1.84
N SER A 100 -0.40 15.52 -2.78
CA SER A 100 -0.67 16.73 -3.56
C SER A 100 -1.71 16.53 -4.65
N VAL A 101 -1.99 15.28 -5.04
CA VAL A 101 -2.89 14.93 -6.14
C VAL A 101 -4.16 14.21 -5.69
N ILE A 102 -4.34 14.01 -4.38
CA ILE A 102 -5.59 13.48 -3.82
C ILE A 102 -6.53 14.66 -3.54
N GLU A 103 -7.67 14.67 -4.20
CA GLU A 103 -8.68 15.72 -4.10
C GLU A 103 -9.92 15.19 -3.36
N LYS A 104 -10.53 16.06 -2.54
CA LYS A 104 -11.82 15.77 -1.92
C LYS A 104 -12.92 15.91 -2.97
N ASP A 105 -13.63 14.82 -3.23
CA ASP A 105 -14.72 14.68 -4.20
C ASP A 105 -16.09 14.67 -3.50
N GLY A 106 -16.28 15.61 -2.56
CA GLY A 106 -17.50 15.72 -1.77
C GLY A 106 -17.52 14.84 -0.52
N VAL A 107 -18.74 14.51 -0.08
CA VAL A 107 -19.03 13.69 1.10
C VAL A 107 -20.20 12.78 0.75
N ASP A 108 -20.07 11.48 1.00
CA ASP A 108 -21.14 10.49 0.86
C ASP A 108 -21.60 9.98 2.24
N VAL A 109 -22.47 8.97 2.26
CA VAL A 109 -22.99 8.35 3.49
C VAL A 109 -21.91 7.71 4.37
N ASN A 110 -20.73 7.42 3.83
CA ASN A 110 -19.60 6.83 4.53
C ASN A 110 -18.51 7.87 4.90
N GLY A 111 -18.68 9.13 4.52
CA GLY A 111 -17.76 10.23 4.86
C GLY A 111 -17.17 10.94 3.64
N PRO A 112 -15.99 11.57 3.77
CA PRO A 112 -15.36 12.28 2.67
C PRO A 112 -15.04 11.31 1.52
N ARG A 113 -15.56 11.61 0.32
CA ARG A 113 -15.16 10.89 -0.88
C ARG A 113 -13.88 11.53 -1.41
N TYR A 114 -12.92 10.71 -1.81
CA TYR A 114 -11.67 11.17 -2.40
C TYR A 114 -11.53 10.64 -3.82
N ARG A 115 -10.86 11.43 -4.67
CA ARG A 115 -10.43 11.03 -6.01
C ARG A 115 -9.00 11.47 -6.26
N ILE A 116 -8.40 10.92 -7.31
CA ILE A 116 -7.09 11.36 -7.79
C ILE A 116 -7.30 12.43 -8.87
N ALA A 117 -6.46 13.47 -8.87
CA ALA A 117 -6.44 14.48 -9.91
C ALA A 117 -6.10 13.86 -11.30
N PRO A 118 -6.68 14.37 -12.40
CA PRO A 118 -6.46 13.79 -13.74
C PRO A 118 -5.00 13.80 -14.22
N ASP A 119 -4.18 14.69 -13.67
CA ASP A 119 -2.75 14.86 -13.96
C ASP A 119 -1.85 14.05 -13.03
N ALA A 120 -2.42 13.22 -12.14
CA ALA A 120 -1.64 12.38 -11.27
C ALA A 120 -0.77 11.41 -12.08
N SER A 121 0.53 11.48 -11.80
CA SER A 121 1.52 10.65 -12.46
C SER A 121 1.36 9.16 -12.12
N ASN A 122 1.88 8.31 -13.00
CA ASN A 122 2.04 6.88 -12.71
C ASN A 122 2.80 6.63 -11.39
N ALA A 123 3.67 7.54 -10.94
CA ALA A 123 4.40 7.41 -9.67
C ALA A 123 3.48 7.56 -8.46
N HIS A 124 2.57 8.54 -8.48
CA HIS A 124 1.58 8.70 -7.42
C HIS A 124 0.67 7.47 -7.33
N VAL A 125 0.25 6.95 -8.48
CA VAL A 125 -0.62 5.76 -8.54
C VAL A 125 0.12 4.50 -8.08
N ALA A 126 1.40 4.36 -8.41
CA ALA A 126 2.23 3.27 -7.91
C ALA A 126 2.39 3.30 -6.39
N ALA A 127 2.50 4.49 -5.79
CA ALA A 127 2.57 4.62 -4.33
C ALA A 127 1.25 4.17 -3.68
N LEU A 128 0.11 4.58 -4.25
CA LEU A 128 -1.21 4.12 -3.82
C LEU A 128 -1.37 2.60 -3.93
N ALA A 129 -0.88 2.01 -5.02
CA ALA A 129 -0.89 0.56 -5.22
C ALA A 129 -0.11 -0.18 -4.12
N MET A 130 1.07 0.32 -3.74
CA MET A 130 1.83 -0.22 -2.61
C MET A 130 1.09 -0.07 -1.28
N CYS A 131 0.49 1.09 -1.01
CA CYS A 131 -0.28 1.33 0.22
C CYS A 131 -1.46 0.35 0.34
N ARG A 132 -2.19 0.14 -0.76
CA ARG A 132 -3.30 -0.83 -0.81
C ARG A 132 -2.81 -2.24 -0.49
N TYR A 133 -1.74 -2.68 -1.14
CA TYR A 133 -1.19 -4.02 -0.90
C TYR A 133 -0.75 -4.19 0.56
N ALA A 134 -0.10 -3.18 1.15
CA ALA A 134 0.32 -3.22 2.54
C ALA A 134 -0.88 -3.33 3.49
N SER A 135 -1.93 -2.53 3.28
CA SER A 135 -3.14 -2.63 4.11
C SER A 135 -3.87 -3.96 3.96
N PHE A 136 -3.89 -4.54 2.75
CA PHE A 136 -4.50 -5.86 2.52
C PHE A 136 -3.72 -6.97 3.21
N THR A 137 -2.39 -6.92 3.15
CA THR A 137 -1.52 -7.92 3.78
C THR A 137 -1.60 -7.85 5.30
N GLY A 138 -1.62 -6.64 5.87
CA GLY A 138 -1.82 -6.45 7.32
C GLY A 138 -3.15 -7.03 7.80
N ALA A 139 -4.25 -6.76 7.08
CA ALA A 139 -5.56 -7.30 7.44
C ALA A 139 -5.62 -8.84 7.40
N ILE A 140 -4.85 -9.50 6.53
CA ILE A 140 -4.74 -10.96 6.54
C ILE A 140 -3.98 -11.43 7.78
N GLY A 141 -2.89 -10.76 8.14
CA GLY A 141 -2.12 -11.04 9.37
C GLY A 141 -3.01 -10.97 10.61
N ASP A 142 -3.73 -9.86 10.79
CA ASP A 142 -4.63 -9.64 11.93
C ASP A 142 -5.68 -10.77 12.07
N VAL A 143 -6.23 -11.25 10.94
CA VAL A 143 -7.21 -12.34 10.94
C VAL A 143 -6.57 -13.67 11.33
N MET A 144 -5.34 -13.95 10.87
CA MET A 144 -4.62 -15.17 11.24
C MET A 144 -4.28 -15.18 12.73
N ASP A 145 -3.81 -14.05 13.26
CA ASP A 145 -3.50 -13.90 14.68
C ASP A 145 -4.76 -14.12 15.54
N MET A 146 -5.90 -13.54 15.15
CA MET A 146 -7.19 -13.76 15.83
C MET A 146 -7.65 -15.23 15.77
N MET A 147 -7.38 -15.94 14.67
CA MET A 147 -7.71 -17.36 14.57
C MET A 147 -6.83 -18.21 15.49
N ASP A 148 -5.54 -17.86 15.63
CA ASP A 148 -4.62 -18.53 16.54
C ASP A 148 -5.02 -18.29 18.00
N GLU A 149 -5.38 -17.04 18.37
CA GLU A 149 -5.93 -16.71 19.70
C GLU A 149 -7.22 -17.47 20.01
N LEU A 150 -8.16 -17.52 19.05
CA LEU A 150 -9.41 -18.25 19.20
C LEU A 150 -9.17 -19.76 19.34
N SER A 151 -8.23 -20.31 18.57
CA SER A 151 -7.84 -21.72 18.66
C SER A 151 -7.23 -22.04 20.01
N ALA A 152 -6.37 -21.17 20.55
CA ALA A 152 -5.82 -21.32 21.90
C ALA A 152 -6.91 -21.31 22.97
N LEU A 153 -7.87 -20.38 22.86
CA LEU A 153 -9.01 -20.27 23.78
C LEU A 153 -9.92 -21.51 23.72
N LEU A 154 -10.23 -22.02 22.52
CA LEU A 154 -11.00 -23.25 22.33
C LEU A 154 -10.23 -24.50 22.78
N GLY A 155 -8.89 -24.47 22.72
CA GLY A 155 -7.99 -25.51 23.22
C GLY A 155 -7.85 -25.56 24.75
N GLY A 156 -8.46 -24.62 25.47
CA GLY A 156 -8.44 -24.55 26.93
C GLY A 156 -7.23 -23.83 27.52
N GLU A 157 -6.45 -23.10 26.71
CA GLU A 157 -5.43 -22.19 27.23
C GLU A 157 -6.12 -20.94 27.80
N VAL A 158 -5.95 -20.73 29.11
CA VAL A 158 -6.44 -19.54 29.80
C VAL A 158 -5.58 -18.35 29.37
N VAL A 159 -6.15 -17.48 28.53
CA VAL A 159 -5.56 -16.17 28.25
C VAL A 159 -5.66 -15.34 29.54
N THR A 160 -4.56 -15.25 30.28
CA THR A 160 -4.44 -14.26 31.38
C THR A 160 -4.31 -12.87 30.76
N LEU A 161 -5.37 -12.08 30.90
CA LEU A 161 -5.41 -10.64 30.62
C LEU A 161 -4.47 -9.84 31.51
#